data_AF-A0A7V6W6W8-F1
#
_entry.id   AF-A0A7V6W6W8-F1
#
_cell.length_a   1.000
_cell.length_b   1.000
_cell.length_c   1.000
_cell.angle_alpha   90.00
_cell.angle_beta   90.00
_cell.angle_gamma   90.00
#
_symmetry.space_group_name_H-M   'P 1'
#
loop_
_entity.id
_entity.type
_entity.pdbx_description
1 polymer ?
#
loop_
_entity_poly.entity_id
_entity_poly.type
_entity_poly.pdbx_seq_one_letter_code
_entity_poly.pdbx_strand_id
1 'polypeptide(L)'
;MNLEKILNLTEIQPIRERALKWLDILEKDIDFYYKGSVVHTKDHVSRVLLYSLLIGHDLNLIDADLDLLGTASVFHDSKRLSDGFDRGHGKRAADYYREACKEMGLTFNPTCYSVIYFHDQDDRLGIKALRNNPLARSNGILLYQIFKDADALDRFRLGSYGLDPKYLRTESAHKFIPLAKDIWYQYCI
;
A
#
# COMPACT_ATOMS: atom_id res chain seq x y z
N MET A 1 14.03 -0.81 -10.43
CA MET A 1 12.85 -1.44 -11.04
C MET A 1 12.57 -0.86 -12.43
N ASN A 2 12.19 -1.66 -13.43
CA ASN A 2 11.73 -1.16 -14.74
C ASN A 2 10.21 -0.92 -14.71
N LEU A 3 9.80 0.23 -14.16
CA LEU A 3 8.40 0.58 -13.95
C LEU A 3 7.61 0.70 -15.25
N GLU A 4 8.22 1.24 -16.31
CA GLU A 4 7.58 1.40 -17.61
C GLU A 4 7.15 0.05 -18.20
N LYS A 5 8.02 -0.97 -18.14
CA LYS A 5 7.67 -2.32 -18.58
C LYS A 5 6.56 -2.93 -17.73
N ILE A 6 6.59 -2.76 -16.41
CA ILE A 6 5.54 -3.26 -15.51
C ILE A 6 4.19 -2.61 -15.85
N LEU A 7 4.15 -1.29 -16.05
CA LEU A 7 2.94 -0.56 -16.42
C LEU A 7 2.36 -0.94 -17.78
N ASN A 8 3.13 -1.64 -18.62
CA ASN A 8 2.69 -2.16 -19.92
C ASN A 8 2.28 -3.64 -19.88
N LEU A 9 2.34 -4.30 -18.72
CA LEU A 9 1.80 -5.66 -18.55
C LEU A 9 0.29 -5.66 -18.75
N THR A 10 -0.24 -6.74 -19.32
CA THR A 10 -1.68 -6.88 -19.62
C THR A 10 -2.51 -6.83 -18.34
N GLU A 11 -2.01 -7.48 -17.30
CA GLU A 11 -2.60 -7.55 -15.96
C GLU A 11 -2.70 -6.17 -15.30
N ILE A 12 -1.78 -5.25 -15.63
CA ILE A 12 -1.70 -3.91 -15.05
C ILE A 12 -2.57 -2.89 -15.79
N GLN A 13 -2.94 -3.17 -17.05
CA GLN A 13 -3.72 -2.22 -17.87
C GLN A 13 -5.01 -1.71 -17.21
N PRO A 14 -5.81 -2.55 -16.51
CA PRO A 14 -7.05 -2.08 -15.89
C PRO A 14 -6.85 -1.02 -14.80
N ILE A 15 -5.66 -0.96 -14.20
CA ILE A 15 -5.34 -0.02 -13.11
C ILE A 15 -4.30 1.03 -13.51
N ARG A 16 -3.80 1.00 -14.75
CA ARG A 16 -2.67 1.81 -15.22
C ARG A 16 -2.86 3.30 -15.03
N GLU A 17 -4.00 3.85 -15.43
CA GLU A 17 -4.27 5.29 -15.33
C GLU A 17 -4.23 5.76 -13.86
N ARG A 18 -4.92 5.02 -12.98
CA ARG A 18 -4.94 5.32 -11.54
C ARG A 18 -3.56 5.12 -10.91
N ALA A 19 -2.83 4.09 -11.32
CA ALA A 19 -1.46 3.87 -10.86
C ALA A 19 -0.57 5.07 -11.24
N LEU A 20 -0.63 5.55 -12.48
CA LEU A 20 0.13 6.71 -12.93
C LEU A 20 -0.17 7.96 -12.11
N LYS A 21 -1.45 8.24 -11.82
CA LYS A 21 -1.86 9.35 -10.94
C LYS A 21 -1.16 9.28 -9.57
N TRP A 22 -1.21 8.12 -8.92
CA TRP A 22 -0.63 7.96 -7.58
C TRP A 22 0.90 7.85 -7.58
N LEU A 23 1.50 7.33 -8.65
CA LEU A 23 2.95 7.34 -8.87
C LEU A 23 3.48 8.77 -9.03
N ASP A 24 2.74 9.65 -9.71
CA ASP A 24 3.10 11.06 -9.84
C ASP A 24 3.13 11.76 -8.48
N ILE A 25 2.10 11.53 -7.65
CA ILE A 25 2.02 12.04 -6.27
C ILE A 25 3.16 11.48 -5.42
N LEU A 26 3.41 10.17 -5.49
CA LEU A 26 4.53 9.54 -4.79
C LEU A 26 5.86 10.22 -5.14
N GLU A 27 6.04 10.57 -6.41
CA GLU A 27 7.30 11.14 -6.85
C GLU A 27 7.48 12.59 -6.39
N LYS A 28 6.44 13.41 -6.55
CA LYS A 28 6.51 14.87 -6.39
C LYS A 28 6.19 15.35 -4.98
N ASP A 29 5.24 14.71 -4.31
CA ASP A 29 4.60 15.26 -3.11
C ASP A 29 4.94 14.48 -1.83
N ILE A 30 5.39 13.22 -1.94
CA ILE A 30 5.65 12.37 -0.77
C ILE A 30 7.11 12.42 -0.34
N ASP A 31 7.32 12.95 0.87
CA ASP A 31 8.63 13.06 1.49
C ASP A 31 8.95 11.87 2.41
N PHE A 32 9.99 11.11 2.06
CA PHE A 32 10.47 9.99 2.87
C PHE A 32 11.41 10.49 3.97
N TYR A 33 11.14 10.18 5.23
CA TYR A 33 11.96 10.64 6.34
C TYR A 33 13.34 9.94 6.36
N TYR A 34 13.36 8.61 6.23
CA TYR A 34 14.62 7.86 6.19
C TYR A 34 15.19 7.79 4.76
N LYS A 35 16.01 8.79 4.40
CA LYS A 35 16.62 8.93 3.07
C LYS A 35 17.62 7.82 2.71
N GLY A 36 18.19 7.14 3.71
CA GLY A 36 19.18 6.07 3.52
C GLY A 36 18.57 4.68 3.32
N SER A 37 17.25 4.56 3.22
CA SER A 37 16.59 3.27 3.04
C SER A 37 17.00 2.61 1.73
N VAL A 38 17.30 1.31 1.79
CA VAL A 38 17.47 0.45 0.61
C VAL A 38 16.34 -0.57 0.48
N VAL A 39 15.53 -0.75 1.54
CA VAL A 39 14.43 -1.73 1.59
C VAL A 39 13.05 -1.11 1.39
N HIS A 40 12.80 0.06 1.98
CA HIS A 40 11.52 0.77 2.00
C HIS A 40 11.60 2.03 1.14
N THR A 41 11.94 1.82 -0.13
CA THR A 41 12.13 2.88 -1.13
C THR A 41 10.83 3.19 -1.88
N LYS A 42 10.84 4.23 -2.72
CA LYS A 42 9.74 4.49 -3.67
C LYS A 42 9.46 3.30 -4.61
N ASP A 43 10.47 2.48 -4.92
CA ASP A 43 10.29 1.25 -5.69
C ASP A 43 9.40 0.22 -4.93
N HIS A 44 9.62 0.05 -3.62
CA HIS A 44 8.76 -0.77 -2.77
C HIS A 44 7.33 -0.21 -2.75
N VAL A 45 7.18 1.07 -2.45
CA VAL A 45 5.88 1.73 -2.39
C VAL A 45 5.12 1.65 -3.72
N SER A 46 5.82 1.78 -4.85
CA SER A 46 5.24 1.64 -6.19
C SER A 46 4.64 0.26 -6.42
N ARG A 47 5.31 -0.81 -5.98
CA ARG A 47 4.78 -2.18 -6.12
C ARG A 47 3.59 -2.43 -5.19
N VAL A 48 3.65 -1.96 -3.95
CA VAL A 48 2.50 -2.01 -3.02
C VAL A 48 1.29 -1.27 -3.57
N LEU A 49 1.50 -0.11 -4.21
CA LEU A 49 0.45 0.62 -4.92
C LEU A 49 -0.18 -0.23 -6.03
N LEU A 50 0.63 -0.84 -6.90
CA LEU A 50 0.13 -1.67 -7.99
C LEU A 50 -0.69 -2.85 -7.46
N TYR A 51 -0.19 -3.57 -6.45
CA TYR A 51 -0.90 -4.71 -5.86
C TYR A 51 -2.20 -4.30 -5.15
N SER A 52 -2.19 -3.18 -4.42
CA SER A 52 -3.40 -2.67 -3.76
C SER A 52 -4.49 -2.35 -4.78
N LEU A 53 -4.13 -1.70 -5.89
CA LEU A 53 -5.07 -1.37 -6.96
C LEU A 53 -5.56 -2.61 -7.70
N LEU A 54 -4.69 -3.59 -7.98
CA LEU A 54 -5.05 -4.86 -8.62
C LEU A 54 -6.06 -5.66 -7.79
N ILE A 55 -5.78 -5.83 -6.50
CA ILE A 55 -6.67 -6.54 -5.57
C ILE A 55 -8.01 -5.80 -5.47
N GLY A 56 -7.98 -4.47 -5.33
CA GLY A 56 -9.20 -3.67 -5.30
C GLY A 56 -10.01 -3.76 -6.60
N HIS A 57 -9.34 -3.81 -7.75
CA HIS A 57 -9.98 -3.96 -9.05
C HIS A 57 -10.61 -5.36 -9.23
N ASP A 58 -9.91 -6.44 -8.88
CA ASP A 58 -10.44 -7.82 -8.93
C ASP A 58 -11.67 -7.99 -8.02
N LEU A 59 -11.72 -7.26 -6.91
CA LEU A 59 -12.86 -7.20 -5.99
C LEU A 59 -13.96 -6.22 -6.41
N ASN A 60 -13.85 -5.58 -7.58
CA ASN A 60 -14.80 -4.60 -8.11
C ASN A 60 -15.11 -3.45 -7.13
N LEU A 61 -14.09 -2.97 -6.41
CA LEU A 61 -14.24 -1.83 -5.51
C LEU A 61 -14.55 -0.54 -6.30
N ILE A 62 -15.31 0.35 -5.67
CA ILE A 62 -15.64 1.65 -6.26
C ILE A 62 -14.41 2.55 -6.29
N ASP A 63 -14.43 3.58 -7.16
CA ASP A 63 -13.30 4.49 -7.35
C ASP A 63 -12.82 5.16 -6.06
N ALA A 64 -13.74 5.52 -5.16
CA ALA A 64 -13.38 6.13 -3.88
C ALA A 64 -12.55 5.20 -2.97
N ASP A 65 -12.77 3.89 -3.06
CA ASP A 65 -12.01 2.89 -2.31
C ASP A 65 -10.65 2.62 -2.97
N LEU A 66 -10.60 2.64 -4.30
CA LEU A 66 -9.35 2.51 -5.06
C LEU A 66 -8.42 3.72 -4.85
N ASP A 67 -8.98 4.93 -4.78
CA ASP A 67 -8.22 6.13 -4.42
C ASP A 67 -7.76 6.11 -2.95
N LEU A 68 -8.56 5.54 -2.04
CA LEU A 68 -8.12 5.33 -0.66
C LEU A 68 -6.93 4.36 -0.59
N LEU A 69 -6.98 3.24 -1.32
CA LEU A 69 -5.89 2.28 -1.40
C LEU A 69 -4.63 2.90 -2.02
N GLY A 70 -4.79 3.73 -3.06
CA GLY A 70 -3.68 4.50 -3.64
C GLY A 70 -3.04 5.45 -2.63
N THR A 71 -3.87 6.21 -1.91
CA THR A 71 -3.41 7.09 -0.82
C THR A 71 -2.67 6.30 0.26
N ALA A 72 -3.26 5.23 0.79
CA ALA A 72 -2.64 4.42 1.83
C ALA A 72 -1.27 3.89 1.38
N SER A 73 -1.20 3.42 0.14
CA SER A 73 0.04 2.91 -0.46
C SER A 73 1.14 3.94 -0.47
N VAL A 74 0.91 5.15 -1.01
CA VAL A 74 1.99 6.13 -1.16
C VAL A 74 2.48 6.70 0.19
N PHE A 75 1.64 6.68 1.22
CA PHE A 75 1.99 7.22 2.53
C PHE A 75 2.61 6.22 3.51
N HIS A 76 2.28 4.93 3.47
CA HIS A 76 2.44 4.01 4.61
C HIS A 76 3.84 3.96 5.24
N ASP A 77 4.88 3.96 4.41
CA ASP A 77 6.29 3.86 4.83
C ASP A 77 7.06 5.19 4.74
N SER A 78 6.37 6.28 4.41
CA SER A 78 7.00 7.59 4.23
C SER A 78 7.73 8.09 5.48
N LYS A 79 7.31 7.69 6.69
CA LYS A 79 7.87 8.18 7.96
C LYS A 79 8.55 7.10 8.81
N ARG A 80 9.20 6.14 8.15
CA ARG A 80 10.16 5.23 8.80
C ARG A 80 11.38 5.98 9.32
N LEU A 81 12.00 5.44 10.37
CA LEU A 81 13.28 5.90 10.95
C LEU A 81 14.44 4.97 10.59
N SER A 82 14.17 3.73 10.17
CA SER A 82 15.16 2.75 9.72
C SER A 82 14.51 1.66 8.86
N ASP A 83 15.34 0.83 8.22
CA ASP A 83 14.90 -0.40 7.52
C ASP A 83 14.60 -1.58 8.46
N GLY A 84 14.80 -1.41 9.77
CA GLY A 84 14.48 -2.43 10.77
C GLY A 84 12.99 -2.50 11.10
N PHE A 85 12.66 -3.10 12.24
CA PHE A 85 11.27 -3.34 12.68
C PHE A 85 10.44 -2.05 12.82
N ASP A 86 11.07 -0.97 13.29
CA ASP A 86 10.52 0.39 13.43
C ASP A 86 9.03 0.49 13.80
N ARG A 87 8.60 -0.20 14.86
CA ARG A 87 7.20 -0.20 15.27
C ARG A 87 6.70 1.21 15.59
N GLY A 88 5.54 1.56 15.05
CA GLY A 88 4.92 2.89 15.16
C GLY A 88 5.13 3.80 13.95
N HIS A 89 5.79 3.32 12.89
CA HIS A 89 5.91 4.08 11.63
C HIS A 89 4.55 4.31 10.98
N GLY A 90 3.62 3.36 11.10
CA GLY A 90 2.25 3.52 10.63
C GLY A 90 1.58 4.76 11.21
N LYS A 91 1.68 4.97 12.53
CA LYS A 91 1.16 6.19 13.17
C LYS A 91 1.79 7.46 12.61
N ARG A 92 3.13 7.49 12.47
CA ARG A 92 3.84 8.68 11.96
C ARG A 92 3.44 8.99 10.52
N ALA A 93 3.33 7.97 9.68
CA ALA A 93 2.86 8.09 8.30
C ALA A 93 1.41 8.57 8.23
N ALA A 94 0.53 8.07 9.10
CA ALA A 94 -0.87 8.50 9.16
C ALA A 94 -1.01 9.96 9.62
N ASP A 95 -0.20 10.38 10.61
CA ASP A 95 -0.14 11.77 11.04
C ASP A 95 0.38 12.67 9.91
N TYR A 96 1.40 12.25 9.17
CA TYR A 96 1.86 12.97 7.98
C TYR A 96 0.79 13.07 6.90
N TYR A 97 0.07 11.99 6.59
CA TYR A 97 -1.07 12.01 5.69
C TYR A 97 -2.12 13.05 6.10
N ARG A 98 -2.48 13.12 7.39
CA ARG A 98 -3.43 14.10 7.90
C ARG A 98 -2.96 15.54 7.67
N GLU A 99 -1.69 15.83 7.93
CA GLU A 99 -1.15 17.18 7.70
C GLU A 99 -1.05 17.50 6.20
N ALA A 100 -0.60 16.56 5.38
CA ALA A 100 -0.57 16.70 3.92
C ALA A 100 -1.97 16.99 3.35
N CYS A 101 -3.03 16.35 3.87
CA CYS A 101 -4.40 16.69 3.47
C CYS A 101 -4.75 18.16 3.72
N LYS A 102 -4.31 18.73 4.84
CA LYS A 102 -4.56 20.14 5.14
C LYS A 102 -3.77 21.06 4.22
N GLU A 103 -2.49 20.76 4.00
CA GLU A 103 -1.59 21.58 3.19
C GLU A 103 -1.93 21.55 1.70
N MET A 104 -2.33 20.39 1.19
CA MET A 104 -2.64 20.17 -0.23
C MET A 104 -4.14 20.37 -0.56
N GLY A 105 -4.97 20.70 0.43
CA GLY A 105 -6.42 20.83 0.26
C GLY A 105 -7.13 19.51 -0.10
N LEU A 106 -6.53 18.36 0.21
CA LEU A 106 -7.14 17.05 -0.01
C LEU A 106 -8.16 16.74 1.09
N THR A 107 -9.23 16.03 0.75
CA THR A 107 -10.19 15.57 1.76
C THR A 107 -9.58 14.49 2.65
N PHE A 108 -9.49 14.79 3.94
CA PHE A 108 -9.06 13.82 4.94
C PHE A 108 -10.06 12.68 5.08
N ASN A 109 -9.59 11.44 5.00
CA ASN A 109 -10.40 10.23 5.15
C ASN A 109 -9.98 9.45 6.42
N PRO A 110 -10.86 9.36 7.45
CA PRO A 110 -10.58 8.64 8.70
C PRO A 110 -10.30 7.14 8.52
N THR A 111 -10.86 6.52 7.48
CA THR A 111 -10.58 5.12 7.13
C THR A 111 -9.17 4.99 6.59
N CYS A 112 -8.76 5.86 5.65
CA CYS A 112 -7.40 5.88 5.12
C CYS A 112 -6.37 6.08 6.22
N TYR A 113 -6.63 7.05 7.12
CA TYR A 113 -5.78 7.29 8.29
C TYR A 113 -5.62 6.01 9.13
N SER A 114 -6.71 5.29 9.38
CA SER A 114 -6.68 4.07 10.19
C SER A 114 -5.96 2.92 9.47
N VAL A 115 -6.14 2.79 8.15
CA VAL A 115 -5.41 1.80 7.33
C VAL A 115 -3.91 2.02 7.44
N ILE A 116 -3.45 3.26 7.22
CA ILE A 116 -2.04 3.65 7.35
C ILE A 116 -1.56 3.45 8.79
N TYR A 117 -2.33 3.92 9.78
CA TYR A 117 -1.90 3.92 11.19
C TYR A 117 -1.56 2.51 11.67
N PHE A 118 -2.41 1.54 11.36
CA PHE A 118 -2.34 0.20 11.95
C PHE A 118 -1.66 -0.84 11.06
N HIS A 119 -1.14 -0.47 9.88
CA HIS A 119 -0.58 -1.46 8.96
C HIS A 119 0.63 -2.19 9.55
N ASP A 120 1.41 -1.49 10.38
CA ASP A 120 2.60 -2.01 11.06
C ASP A 120 2.32 -2.70 12.40
N GLN A 121 1.05 -2.88 12.74
CA GLN A 121 0.60 -3.51 13.98
C GLN A 121 -0.05 -4.88 13.71
N ASP A 122 -0.28 -5.62 14.79
CA ASP A 122 -1.10 -6.83 14.76
C ASP A 122 -2.51 -6.54 14.21
N ASP A 123 -3.00 -7.41 13.33
CA ASP A 123 -4.29 -7.27 12.65
C ASP A 123 -5.45 -7.04 13.62
N ARG A 124 -5.42 -7.66 14.80
CA ARG A 124 -6.50 -7.54 15.79
C ARG A 124 -6.66 -6.10 16.26
N LEU A 125 -5.57 -5.34 16.34
CA LEU A 125 -5.60 -3.93 16.73
C LEU A 125 -6.22 -3.07 15.63
N GLY A 126 -5.78 -3.24 14.38
CA GLY A 126 -6.32 -2.50 13.24
C GLY A 126 -7.80 -2.80 12.99
N ILE A 127 -8.19 -4.08 13.01
CA ILE A 127 -9.58 -4.50 12.82
C ILE A 127 -10.47 -3.95 13.94
N LYS A 128 -10.02 -4.02 15.21
CA LYS A 128 -10.78 -3.47 16.34
C LYS A 128 -10.94 -1.95 16.21
N ALA A 129 -9.88 -1.24 15.84
CA ALA A 129 -9.92 0.21 15.66
C ALA A 129 -10.88 0.63 14.53
N LEU A 130 -10.82 -0.04 13.38
CA LEU A 130 -11.71 0.21 12.25
C LEU A 130 -13.17 -0.11 12.59
N ARG A 131 -13.43 -1.24 13.26
CA ARG A 131 -14.79 -1.63 13.68
C ARG A 131 -15.42 -0.63 14.64
N ASN A 132 -14.63 -0.06 15.54
CA ASN A 132 -15.12 0.85 16.58
C ASN A 132 -15.08 2.33 16.15
N ASN A 133 -14.61 2.64 14.94
CA ASN A 133 -14.53 4.00 14.43
C ASN A 133 -15.84 4.36 13.70
N PRO A 134 -16.71 5.23 14.27
CA PRO A 134 -17.98 5.59 13.65
C PRO A 134 -17.82 6.42 12.37
N LEU A 135 -16.63 6.96 12.12
CA LEU A 135 -16.28 7.70 10.91
C LEU A 135 -15.62 6.82 9.84
N ALA A 136 -15.35 5.55 10.14
CA ALA A 136 -14.81 4.63 9.16
C ALA A 136 -15.90 4.19 8.17
N ARG A 137 -15.48 3.93 6.93
CA ARG A 137 -16.32 3.33 5.90
C ARG A 137 -16.74 1.92 6.33
N SER A 138 -17.94 1.50 5.92
CA SER A 138 -18.47 0.18 6.26
C SER A 138 -17.57 -0.97 5.81
N ASN A 139 -16.84 -0.81 4.70
CA ASN A 139 -15.87 -1.77 4.18
C ASN A 139 -14.41 -1.48 4.63
N GLY A 140 -14.18 -0.62 5.62
CA GLY A 140 -12.84 -0.21 6.03
C GLY A 140 -11.93 -1.37 6.47
N ILE A 141 -12.50 -2.43 7.05
CA ILE A 141 -11.75 -3.66 7.38
C ILE A 141 -11.23 -4.34 6.11
N LEU A 142 -12.04 -4.43 5.05
CA LEU A 142 -11.61 -5.01 3.77
C LEU A 142 -10.47 -4.20 3.16
N LEU A 143 -10.59 -2.87 3.14
CA LEU A 143 -9.53 -1.99 2.62
C LEU A 143 -8.21 -2.14 3.38
N TYR A 144 -8.28 -2.29 4.71
CA TYR A 144 -7.12 -2.59 5.54
C TYR A 144 -6.49 -3.94 5.20
N GLN A 145 -7.30 -4.98 5.01
CA GLN A 145 -6.81 -6.30 4.66
C GLN A 145 -6.14 -6.31 3.29
N ILE A 146 -6.77 -5.67 2.28
CA ILE A 146 -6.20 -5.51 0.93
C ILE A 146 -4.85 -4.81 0.99
N PHE A 147 -4.77 -3.71 1.74
CA PHE A 147 -3.53 -2.95 1.87
C PHE A 147 -2.40 -3.79 2.48
N LYS A 148 -2.69 -4.53 3.56
CA LYS A 148 -1.68 -5.41 4.18
C LYS A 148 -1.26 -6.57 3.29
N ASP A 149 -2.19 -7.11 2.50
CA ASP A 149 -1.88 -8.14 1.53
C ASP A 149 -0.97 -7.62 0.42
N ALA A 150 -1.22 -6.39 -0.06
CA ALA A 150 -0.37 -5.73 -1.04
C ALA A 150 1.05 -5.48 -0.52
N ASP A 151 1.22 -5.01 0.72
CA ASP A 151 2.54 -4.92 1.37
C ASP A 151 3.22 -6.29 1.47
N ALA A 152 2.46 -7.33 1.83
CA ALA A 152 2.97 -8.69 1.93
C ALA A 152 3.43 -9.26 0.58
N LEU A 153 2.67 -9.03 -0.50
CA LEU A 153 3.01 -9.48 -1.85
C LEU A 153 4.36 -8.91 -2.33
N ASP A 154 4.76 -7.73 -1.86
CA ASP A 154 6.06 -7.15 -2.22
C ASP A 154 7.27 -7.82 -1.54
N ARG A 155 7.05 -8.80 -0.65
CA ARG A 155 8.12 -9.40 0.15
C ARG A 155 8.98 -10.39 -0.61
N PHE A 156 8.69 -10.70 -1.87
CA PHE A 156 9.65 -11.43 -2.74
C PHE A 156 11.02 -10.73 -2.82
N ARG A 157 11.05 -9.40 -2.61
CA ARG A 157 12.28 -8.62 -2.52
C ARG A 157 13.20 -9.01 -1.35
N LEU A 158 12.64 -9.64 -0.33
CA LEU A 158 13.34 -10.06 0.89
C LEU A 158 13.89 -11.50 0.77
N GLY A 159 13.82 -12.10 -0.42
CA GLY A 159 14.30 -13.45 -0.71
C GLY A 159 13.19 -14.51 -0.74
N SER A 160 13.59 -15.76 -0.95
CA SER A 160 12.69 -16.91 -1.18
C SER A 160 11.71 -17.22 -0.04
N TYR A 161 11.96 -16.69 1.16
CA TYR A 161 11.14 -16.85 2.35
C TYR A 161 10.45 -15.55 2.79
N GLY A 162 10.54 -14.49 1.99
CA GLY A 162 10.01 -13.18 2.36
C GLY A 162 8.48 -13.12 2.42
N LEU A 163 7.80 -13.76 1.47
CA LEU A 163 6.35 -13.93 1.48
C LEU A 163 5.98 -15.28 2.11
N ASP A 164 5.10 -15.24 3.11
CA ASP A 164 4.40 -16.41 3.63
C ASP A 164 2.90 -16.27 3.31
N PRO A 165 2.37 -17.04 2.32
CA PRO A 165 1.00 -16.90 1.84
C PRO A 165 -0.07 -17.06 2.92
N LYS A 166 0.21 -17.76 4.03
CA LYS A 166 -0.78 -17.95 5.11
C LYS A 166 -1.19 -16.65 5.81
N TYR A 167 -0.41 -15.58 5.63
CA TYR A 167 -0.71 -14.26 6.17
C TYR A 167 -1.44 -13.35 5.18
N LEU A 168 -1.71 -13.81 3.95
CA LEU A 168 -2.60 -13.11 3.04
C LEU A 168 -4.05 -13.31 3.52
N ARG A 169 -4.81 -12.22 3.53
CA ARG A 169 -6.14 -12.14 4.16
C ARG A 169 -7.27 -12.36 3.15
N THR A 170 -7.02 -12.03 1.89
CA THR A 170 -8.01 -12.07 0.83
C THR A 170 -7.70 -13.18 -0.18
N GLU A 171 -8.72 -13.83 -0.71
CA GLU A 171 -8.57 -14.79 -1.82
C GLU A 171 -8.00 -14.10 -3.06
N SER A 172 -8.38 -12.84 -3.29
CA SER A 172 -7.86 -12.03 -4.39
C SER A 172 -6.34 -11.89 -4.34
N ALA A 173 -5.76 -11.58 -3.18
CA ALA A 173 -4.30 -11.48 -3.03
C ALA A 173 -3.58 -12.78 -3.39
N HIS A 174 -4.16 -13.94 -3.09
CA HIS A 174 -3.57 -15.23 -3.45
C HIS A 174 -3.47 -15.41 -4.98
N LYS A 175 -4.44 -14.91 -5.75
CA LYS A 175 -4.41 -14.95 -7.22
C LYS A 175 -3.21 -14.19 -7.80
N PHE A 176 -2.75 -13.14 -7.11
CA PHE A 176 -1.67 -12.27 -7.58
C PHE A 176 -0.26 -12.70 -7.12
N ILE A 177 -0.12 -13.79 -6.35
CA ILE A 177 1.19 -14.32 -5.95
C ILE A 177 2.11 -14.59 -7.17
N PRO A 178 1.65 -15.28 -8.24
CA PRO A 178 2.50 -15.52 -9.40
C PRO A 178 2.95 -14.23 -10.08
N LEU A 179 2.03 -13.26 -10.25
CA LEU A 179 2.36 -11.97 -10.85
C LEU A 179 3.36 -11.18 -10.00
N ALA A 180 3.18 -11.14 -8.67
CA ALA A 180 4.10 -10.44 -7.77
C ALA A 180 5.52 -11.06 -7.82
N LYS A 181 5.59 -12.39 -7.93
CA LYS A 181 6.84 -13.11 -8.14
C LYS A 181 7.49 -12.73 -9.48
N ASP A 182 6.73 -12.76 -10.56
CA ASP A 182 7.24 -12.43 -11.90
C ASP A 182 7.69 -10.97 -12.00
N ILE A 183 6.93 -10.04 -11.44
CA ILE A 183 7.30 -8.62 -11.34
C ILE A 183 8.67 -8.47 -10.68
N TRP A 184 8.90 -9.16 -9.56
CA TRP A 184 10.18 -9.09 -8.87
C TRP A 184 11.33 -9.66 -9.72
N TYR A 185 11.21 -10.90 -10.19
CA TYR A 185 12.33 -11.59 -10.85
C TYR A 185 12.61 -11.15 -12.28
N GLN A 186 11.65 -10.54 -12.97
CA GLN A 186 11.83 -10.14 -14.38
C GLN A 186 12.04 -8.64 -14.56
N TYR A 187 11.64 -7.81 -13.58
CA TYR A 187 11.62 -6.35 -13.75
C TYR A 187 12.29 -5.56 -12.62
N CYS A 188 12.60 -6.17 -11.47
CA CYS A 188 13.21 -5.47 -10.34
C CYS A 188 14.69 -5.78 -10.13
N ILE A 189 15.15 -6.96 -10.54
CA ILE A 189 16.56 -7.38 -10.48
C ILE A 189 17.32 -7.04 -11.75
#